data_AF-A0A165QUH9-F1
#
_entry.id   AF-A0A165QUH9-F1
#
_cell.length_a   1.000
_cell.length_b   1.000
_cell.length_c   1.000
_cell.angle_alpha   90.00
_cell.angle_beta   90.00
_cell.angle_gamma   90.00
#
_symmetry.space_group_name_H-M   'P 1'
#
loop_
_entity.id
_entity.type
_entity.pdbx_description
1 polymer ?
#
loop_
_entity_poly.entity_id
_entity_poly.type
_entity_poly.pdbx_seq_one_letter_code
_entity_poly.pdbx_strand_id
1 'polypeptide(L)'
;MSSSRRPHRLETLDPQPCTKQLSDECNDNAAVPNNGTAALPIGGSGYVQSPGSGQHEDSDPLKPKPTTPESVSAARYNCRHRFDEKAFTNSVTRIPAMTISLERPASELSESWMSQEHPEGQQYYIKSIDNVRYCTDLCLDDQDTLQAVNASVEKLHSELHKCQNLPSDLEVGLHLCKDGPGEPERQYYLVSAQTRSVFWLEEVDVNLVSCGVQPIPSLFYLKEAIRAQYWQHVTLFPHGPSVTEELVNDVNQTLDTLAFDAATSNTSTSPYDFDDLQKLLSVTRNIRAGSGAYSIPVRRFTPSQPGSAS
;
A
#
# COMPACT_ATOMS: atom_id res chain seq x y z
N MET A 1 36.50 43.57 -60.45
CA MET A 1 35.26 43.72 -59.66
C MET A 1 34.09 43.81 -60.63
N SER A 2 32.98 43.13 -60.27
CA SER A 2 31.69 43.04 -60.97
C SER A 2 31.62 42.16 -62.23
N SER A 3 31.33 40.89 -61.98
CA SER A 3 30.71 39.92 -62.89
C SER A 3 29.24 39.79 -62.50
N SER A 4 28.29 39.85 -63.43
CA SER A 4 26.98 39.22 -63.22
C SER A 4 26.34 38.81 -64.55
N ARG A 5 25.91 37.55 -64.54
CA ARG A 5 25.44 36.72 -65.66
C ARG A 5 23.93 36.84 -65.83
N ARG A 6 23.48 36.53 -67.04
CA ARG A 6 22.08 36.30 -67.45
C ARG A 6 21.41 35.23 -66.57
N PRO A 7 20.08 35.31 -66.35
CA PRO A 7 19.34 34.30 -65.60
C PRO A 7 18.95 33.10 -66.49
N HIS A 8 19.10 31.90 -65.94
CA HIS A 8 18.54 30.65 -66.46
C HIS A 8 17.58 30.04 -65.43
N ARG A 9 16.37 29.73 -65.92
CA ARG A 9 15.50 28.55 -65.62
C ARG A 9 14.88 28.40 -64.23
N LEU A 10 13.57 28.17 -64.23
CA LEU A 10 12.92 27.14 -63.40
C LEU A 10 11.69 26.61 -64.16
N GLU A 11 11.86 25.46 -64.80
CA GLU A 11 10.77 24.59 -65.23
C GLU A 11 10.31 23.79 -64.01
N THR A 12 9.00 23.83 -63.76
CA THR A 12 8.28 23.03 -62.77
C THR A 12 8.25 21.57 -63.20
N LEU A 13 8.77 20.68 -62.34
CA LEU A 13 8.64 19.24 -62.44
C LEU A 13 7.42 18.80 -61.62
N ASP A 14 6.40 18.29 -62.31
CA ASP A 14 5.31 17.51 -61.72
C ASP A 14 5.83 16.13 -61.25
N PRO A 15 5.51 15.66 -60.04
CA PRO A 15 5.75 14.29 -59.65
C PRO A 15 4.54 13.40 -60.00
N GLN A 16 4.76 12.44 -60.91
CA GLN A 16 3.89 11.28 -61.07
C GLN A 16 4.01 10.31 -59.88
N PRO A 17 2.96 9.53 -59.56
CA PRO A 17 2.87 8.72 -58.35
C PRO A 17 3.69 7.43 -58.46
N CYS A 18 4.53 7.18 -57.44
CA CYS A 18 5.25 5.92 -57.29
C CYS A 18 4.40 4.95 -56.46
N THR A 19 3.76 4.00 -57.14
CA THR A 19 3.23 2.79 -56.52
C THR A 19 4.38 1.88 -56.09
N LYS A 20 4.56 1.70 -54.79
CA LYS A 20 5.07 0.45 -54.23
C LYS A 20 4.27 0.08 -52.99
N GLN A 21 3.67 -1.09 -53.08
CA GLN A 21 3.11 -1.86 -51.98
C GLN A 21 4.14 -1.92 -50.85
N LEU A 22 3.75 -1.47 -49.67
CA LEU A 22 4.32 -1.92 -48.41
C LEU A 22 3.21 -2.73 -47.75
N SER A 23 3.50 -4.01 -47.62
CA SER A 23 2.68 -5.04 -46.99
C SER A 23 2.21 -4.61 -45.61
N ASP A 24 0.93 -4.80 -45.37
CA ASP A 24 0.35 -4.96 -44.04
C ASP A 24 1.00 -6.19 -43.38
N GLU A 25 2.13 -5.97 -42.70
CA GLU A 25 2.58 -6.83 -41.60
C GLU A 25 2.55 -5.98 -40.34
N CYS A 26 1.34 -5.79 -39.80
CA CYS A 26 1.18 -5.35 -38.43
C CYS A 26 1.75 -6.47 -37.55
N ASN A 27 2.83 -6.17 -36.85
CA ASN A 27 3.49 -7.11 -35.98
C ASN A 27 2.59 -7.31 -34.75
N ASP A 28 1.77 -8.36 -34.74
CA ASP A 28 0.79 -8.74 -33.68
C ASP A 28 1.43 -9.13 -32.33
N ASN A 29 2.64 -8.65 -32.02
CA ASN A 29 3.40 -9.00 -30.82
C ASN A 29 3.25 -7.99 -29.67
N ALA A 30 2.39 -6.98 -29.82
CA ALA A 30 2.02 -6.13 -28.69
C ALA A 30 0.86 -6.80 -27.93
N ALA A 31 1.12 -7.25 -26.70
CA ALA A 31 0.06 -7.62 -25.77
C ALA A 31 -0.74 -6.34 -25.45
N VAL A 32 -1.83 -6.11 -26.17
CA VAL A 32 -2.77 -5.02 -25.89
C VAL A 32 -3.69 -5.50 -24.76
N PRO A 33 -3.64 -4.90 -23.55
CA PRO A 33 -4.67 -5.16 -22.56
C PRO A 33 -6.00 -4.67 -23.14
N ASN A 34 -7.01 -5.53 -23.12
CA ASN A 34 -8.34 -5.19 -23.58
C ASN A 34 -8.89 -4.08 -22.67
N ASN A 35 -9.17 -2.90 -23.24
CA ASN A 35 -9.79 -1.76 -22.55
C ASN A 35 -11.26 -2.06 -22.25
N GLY A 36 -11.48 -2.95 -21.27
CA GLY A 36 -12.71 -3.07 -20.51
C GLY A 36 -12.47 -2.52 -19.12
N THR A 37 -12.71 -1.21 -18.96
CA THR A 37 -12.96 -0.53 -17.68
C THR A 37 -12.14 -1.01 -16.47
N ALA A 38 -10.96 -0.42 -16.28
CA ALA A 38 -10.21 -0.49 -15.02
C ALA A 38 -9.96 0.92 -14.47
N ALA A 39 -11.04 1.70 -14.30
CA ALA A 39 -11.12 2.50 -13.09
C ALA A 39 -11.45 1.50 -11.97
N LEU A 40 -10.62 1.43 -10.92
CA LEU A 40 -10.98 0.65 -9.72
C LEU A 40 -12.35 1.16 -9.25
N PRO A 41 -13.42 0.34 -9.29
CA PRO A 41 -14.67 0.75 -8.71
C PRO A 41 -14.45 0.89 -7.21
N ILE A 42 -14.64 2.09 -6.68
CA ILE A 42 -14.97 2.27 -5.26
C ILE A 42 -16.31 1.55 -5.07
N GLY A 43 -16.25 0.31 -4.60
CA GLY A 43 -17.41 -0.54 -4.34
C GLY A 43 -17.73 -1.51 -5.48
N GLY A 44 -17.18 -2.72 -5.37
CA GLY A 44 -17.59 -3.87 -6.17
C GLY A 44 -17.22 -5.15 -5.42
N SER A 45 -18.16 -5.67 -4.64
CA SER A 45 -18.03 -6.96 -3.95
C SER A 45 -17.85 -8.07 -4.99
N GLY A 46 -16.63 -8.59 -5.09
CA GLY A 46 -16.32 -9.83 -5.78
C GLY A 46 -15.61 -10.74 -4.79
N TYR A 47 -16.37 -11.57 -4.08
CA TYR A 47 -15.79 -12.68 -3.32
C TYR A 47 -15.06 -13.60 -4.29
N VAL A 48 -13.73 -13.66 -4.19
CA VAL A 48 -12.95 -14.73 -4.80
C VAL A 48 -13.10 -15.95 -3.89
N GLN A 49 -13.95 -16.90 -4.30
CA GLN A 49 -13.91 -18.24 -3.73
C GLN A 49 -12.65 -18.94 -4.22
N SER A 50 -11.77 -19.30 -3.29
CA SER A 50 -10.62 -20.16 -3.55
C SER A 50 -11.09 -21.51 -4.13
N PRO A 51 -10.51 -22.01 -5.24
CA PRO A 51 -10.77 -23.38 -5.65
C PRO A 51 -10.03 -24.33 -4.70
N GLY A 52 -10.80 -25.22 -4.07
CA GLY A 52 -10.25 -26.29 -3.27
C GLY A 52 -9.55 -27.33 -4.15
N SER A 53 -8.29 -27.62 -3.83
CA SER A 53 -7.68 -28.93 -4.07
C SER A 53 -6.57 -29.19 -3.05
N GLY A 54 -6.97 -29.91 -2.00
CA GLY A 54 -6.21 -30.81 -1.13
C GLY A 54 -4.71 -30.57 -0.89
N GLN A 55 -4.38 -30.24 0.36
CA GLN A 55 -3.75 -31.17 1.30
C GLN A 55 -4.11 -30.74 2.72
N HIS A 56 -4.58 -31.68 3.53
CA HIS A 56 -4.90 -31.49 4.95
C HIS A 56 -3.56 -31.45 5.69
N GLU A 57 -2.86 -30.33 5.66
CA GLU A 57 -1.76 -30.09 6.57
C GLU A 57 -2.33 -29.62 7.90
N ASP A 58 -1.96 -30.35 8.94
CA ASP A 58 -2.21 -30.08 10.36
C ASP A 58 -1.64 -28.70 10.70
N SER A 59 -2.44 -27.68 10.41
CA SER A 59 -2.04 -26.28 10.52
C SER A 59 -2.18 -25.88 11.97
N ASP A 60 -1.05 -25.61 12.63
CA ASP A 60 -0.99 -24.98 13.94
C ASP A 60 -1.97 -23.79 13.94
N PRO A 61 -3.12 -23.87 14.65
CA PRO A 61 -4.19 -22.87 14.56
C PRO A 61 -3.73 -21.49 15.06
N LEU A 62 -2.55 -21.43 15.71
CA LEU A 62 -1.95 -20.20 16.19
C LEU A 62 -1.00 -19.56 15.18
N LYS A 63 -0.60 -20.26 14.10
CA LYS A 63 0.32 -19.74 13.08
C LYS A 63 -0.39 -18.67 12.23
N PRO A 64 0.11 -17.42 12.20
CA PRO A 64 -0.43 -16.42 11.29
C PRO A 64 -0.28 -16.86 9.83
N LYS A 65 -1.31 -16.62 9.02
CA LYS A 65 -1.34 -16.96 7.58
C LYS A 65 -0.96 -15.76 6.70
N PRO A 66 -0.37 -15.99 5.53
CA PRO A 66 -0.01 -14.92 4.63
C PRO A 66 -1.26 -14.24 4.06
N THR A 67 -1.26 -12.91 4.00
CA THR A 67 -2.30 -12.08 3.36
C THR A 67 -1.67 -10.93 2.57
N THR A 68 -2.47 -10.07 1.96
CA THR A 68 -1.99 -8.84 1.31
C THR A 68 -2.45 -7.58 2.04
N PRO A 69 -1.69 -6.47 1.91
CA PRO A 69 -2.15 -5.15 2.30
C PRO A 69 -3.50 -4.76 1.68
N GLU A 70 -3.76 -5.11 0.43
CA GLU A 70 -5.04 -4.88 -0.23
C GLU A 70 -6.20 -5.62 0.46
N SER A 71 -6.02 -6.89 0.81
CA SER A 71 -7.03 -7.65 1.56
C SER A 71 -7.31 -7.04 2.93
N VAL A 72 -6.26 -6.64 3.66
CA VAL A 72 -6.40 -5.94 4.95
C VAL A 72 -7.12 -4.60 4.78
N SER A 73 -6.80 -3.87 3.72
CA SER A 73 -7.47 -2.61 3.42
C SER A 73 -8.93 -2.78 3.03
N ALA A 74 -9.26 -3.79 2.23
CA ALA A 74 -10.63 -4.13 1.91
C ALA A 74 -11.41 -4.48 3.19
N ALA A 75 -10.82 -5.28 4.08
CA ALA A 75 -11.42 -5.60 5.37
C ALA A 75 -11.66 -4.35 6.22
N ARG A 76 -10.69 -3.43 6.31
CA ARG A 76 -10.85 -2.16 7.03
C ARG A 76 -12.05 -1.34 6.54
N TYR A 77 -12.22 -1.18 5.22
CA TYR A 77 -13.29 -0.34 4.66
C TYR A 77 -14.64 -1.04 4.58
N ASN A 78 -14.68 -2.36 4.38
CA ASN A 78 -15.91 -3.13 4.29
C ASN A 78 -16.43 -3.57 5.67
N CYS A 79 -15.52 -3.85 6.61
CA CYS A 79 -15.81 -4.35 7.94
C CYS A 79 -15.49 -3.29 9.01
N ARG A 80 -16.00 -2.07 8.83
CA ARG A 80 -15.84 -1.01 9.84
C ARG A 80 -16.36 -1.50 11.18
N HIS A 81 -15.46 -1.59 12.17
CA HIS A 81 -15.85 -1.91 13.54
C HIS A 81 -16.90 -0.89 13.99
N ARG A 82 -18.12 -1.36 14.22
CA ARG A 82 -19.17 -0.57 14.82
C ARG A 82 -19.23 -0.97 16.28
N PHE A 83 -19.10 0.01 17.14
CA PHE A 83 -19.41 -0.13 18.55
C PHE A 83 -20.82 -0.69 18.68
N ASP A 84 -20.97 -1.82 19.38
CA ASP A 84 -22.28 -2.31 19.75
C ASP A 84 -22.86 -1.38 20.80
N GLU A 85 -23.84 -0.57 20.39
CA GLU A 85 -24.52 0.41 21.25
C GLU A 85 -25.05 -0.21 22.55
N LYS A 86 -25.35 -1.51 22.54
CA LYS A 86 -25.84 -2.25 23.72
C LYS A 86 -24.73 -2.74 24.65
N ALA A 87 -23.49 -2.76 24.19
CA ALA A 87 -22.33 -3.22 24.98
C ALA A 87 -21.77 -2.11 25.89
N PHE A 88 -22.10 -0.85 25.64
CA PHE A 88 -21.60 0.29 26.42
C PHE A 88 -22.55 0.66 27.56
N THR A 89 -22.27 0.15 28.76
CA THR A 89 -22.99 0.53 29.99
C THR A 89 -22.66 1.96 30.46
N ASN A 90 -21.51 2.51 30.04
CA ASN A 90 -21.00 3.82 30.45
C ASN A 90 -20.80 4.74 29.24
N SER A 91 -21.88 5.08 28.53
CA SER A 91 -21.81 6.05 27.45
C SER A 91 -21.60 7.47 27.98
N VAL A 92 -20.59 8.16 27.43
CA VAL A 92 -20.34 9.57 27.75
C VAL A 92 -21.45 10.41 27.11
N THR A 93 -22.37 10.93 27.92
CA THR A 93 -23.49 11.75 27.44
C THR A 93 -23.21 13.25 27.46
N ARG A 94 -22.15 13.68 28.16
CA ARG A 94 -21.80 15.09 28.35
C ARG A 94 -20.29 15.25 28.37
N ILE A 95 -19.79 16.26 27.66
CA ILE A 95 -18.41 16.74 27.78
C ILE A 95 -18.36 17.65 29.01
N PRO A 96 -17.51 17.37 30.02
CA PRO A 96 -17.39 18.23 31.19
C PRO A 96 -16.98 19.67 30.82
N ALA A 97 -17.43 20.64 31.62
CA ALA A 97 -17.02 22.03 31.42
C ALA A 97 -15.51 22.16 31.55
N MET A 98 -14.89 22.98 30.69
CA MET A 98 -13.44 23.21 30.65
C MET A 98 -12.59 21.98 30.27
N THR A 99 -13.18 20.96 29.65
CA THR A 99 -12.40 19.89 29.00
C THR A 99 -11.74 20.42 27.73
N ILE A 100 -10.42 20.60 27.77
CA ILE A 100 -9.60 21.10 26.66
C ILE A 100 -8.77 20.02 25.96
N SER A 101 -8.69 18.82 26.54
CA SER A 101 -8.03 17.66 25.96
C SER A 101 -8.91 16.44 26.12
N LEU A 102 -9.04 15.69 25.01
CA LEU A 102 -9.73 14.41 24.90
C LEU A 102 -8.75 13.31 24.46
N GLU A 103 -7.44 13.57 24.63
CA GLU A 103 -6.42 12.59 24.30
C GLU A 103 -6.55 11.36 25.19
N ARG A 104 -6.32 10.20 24.59
CA ARG A 104 -6.32 8.93 25.31
C ARG A 104 -5.25 8.96 26.42
N PRO A 105 -5.57 8.57 27.66
CA PRO A 105 -4.57 8.50 28.72
C PRO A 105 -3.46 7.52 28.35
N ALA A 106 -2.21 7.96 28.45
CA ALA A 106 -1.04 7.12 28.14
C ALA A 106 -0.95 5.85 28.99
N SER A 107 -1.66 5.78 30.12
CA SER A 107 -1.71 4.64 31.03
C SER A 107 -2.59 3.47 30.56
N GLU A 108 -3.40 3.67 29.53
CA GLU A 108 -4.34 2.64 29.01
C GLU A 108 -3.75 1.80 27.88
N LEU A 109 -2.65 2.24 27.28
CA LEU A 109 -1.92 1.45 26.29
C LEU A 109 -0.91 0.57 27.01
N SER A 110 -0.91 -0.74 26.73
CA SER A 110 0.15 -1.63 27.18
C SER A 110 1.52 -1.03 26.82
N GLU A 111 2.50 -1.11 27.72
CA GLU A 111 3.80 -0.39 27.65
C GLU A 111 4.57 -0.52 26.32
N SER A 112 4.18 -1.46 25.45
CA SER A 112 4.86 -1.75 24.18
C SER A 112 4.17 -1.25 22.90
N TRP A 113 2.88 -0.90 22.93
CA TRP A 113 2.15 -0.46 21.72
C TRP A 113 1.94 1.06 21.73
N MET A 114 2.37 1.73 20.67
CA MET A 114 2.15 3.14 20.44
C MET A 114 0.93 3.34 19.54
N SER A 115 -0.11 3.98 20.05
CA SER A 115 -1.26 4.40 19.25
C SER A 115 -0.87 5.58 18.36
N GLN A 116 -1.34 5.55 17.12
CA GLN A 116 -1.26 6.62 16.14
C GLN A 116 -2.65 6.89 15.57
N GLU A 117 -2.85 8.10 15.06
CA GLU A 117 -4.08 8.49 14.38
C GLU A 117 -3.85 8.51 12.87
N HIS A 118 -4.70 7.79 12.13
CA HIS A 118 -4.72 7.84 10.69
C HIS A 118 -5.29 9.19 10.22
N PRO A 119 -4.92 9.74 9.04
CA PRO A 119 -5.53 10.95 8.48
C PRO A 119 -7.06 10.90 8.31
N GLU A 120 -7.66 9.71 8.38
CA GLU A 120 -9.11 9.50 8.34
C GLU A 120 -9.75 9.38 9.74
N GLY A 121 -8.97 9.56 10.80
CA GLY A 121 -9.40 9.53 12.20
C GLY A 121 -9.38 8.15 12.88
N GLN A 122 -9.22 7.05 12.13
CA GLN A 122 -9.10 5.71 12.73
C GLN A 122 -7.74 5.54 13.42
N GLN A 123 -7.73 4.92 14.59
CA GLN A 123 -6.47 4.59 15.27
C GLN A 123 -5.80 3.37 14.67
N TYR A 124 -4.47 3.37 14.67
CA TYR A 124 -3.63 2.20 14.41
C TYR A 124 -2.50 2.15 15.44
N TYR A 125 -1.87 1.00 15.57
CA TYR A 125 -0.92 0.73 16.64
C TYR A 125 0.38 0.20 16.07
N ILE A 126 1.50 0.67 16.64
CA ILE A 126 2.85 0.27 16.25
C ILE A 126 3.59 -0.26 17.47
N LYS A 127 4.29 -1.38 17.32
CA LYS A 127 5.22 -1.93 18.32
C LYS A 127 6.56 -2.21 17.65
N SER A 128 7.65 -1.82 18.29
CA SER A 128 9.01 -2.04 17.77
C SER A 128 9.77 -3.03 18.64
N ILE A 129 10.34 -4.08 18.04
CA ILE A 129 11.16 -5.10 18.73
C ILE A 129 12.37 -5.42 17.85
N ASP A 130 13.60 -5.27 18.36
CA ASP A 130 14.86 -5.58 17.66
C ASP A 130 14.94 -5.02 16.22
N ASN A 131 14.53 -3.75 16.03
CA ASN A 131 14.44 -3.05 14.73
C ASN A 131 13.36 -3.55 13.76
N VAL A 132 12.48 -4.47 14.17
CA VAL A 132 11.27 -4.84 13.42
C VAL A 132 10.09 -4.03 13.93
N ARG A 133 9.34 -3.41 13.02
CA ARG A 133 8.08 -2.70 13.34
C ARG A 133 6.88 -3.60 13.06
N TYR A 134 5.99 -3.72 14.04
CA TYR A 134 4.72 -4.42 13.92
C TYR A 134 3.59 -3.41 13.91
N CYS A 135 2.71 -3.51 12.92
CA CYS A 135 1.66 -2.53 12.62
C CYS A 135 0.30 -3.24 12.58
N THR A 136 -0.72 -2.66 13.21
CA THR A 136 -2.09 -3.18 13.14
C THR A 136 -3.12 -2.06 13.31
N ASP A 137 -4.26 -2.15 12.62
CA ASP A 137 -5.39 -1.23 12.71
C ASP A 137 -6.54 -1.77 13.57
N LEU A 138 -6.30 -2.91 14.23
CA LEU A 138 -7.22 -3.55 15.14
C LEU A 138 -7.32 -2.76 16.45
N CYS A 139 -8.53 -2.66 16.99
CA CYS A 139 -8.75 -2.06 18.30
C CYS A 139 -8.13 -2.94 19.40
N LEU A 140 -7.10 -2.42 20.08
CA LEU A 140 -6.39 -3.13 21.14
C LEU A 140 -7.00 -2.92 22.54
N ASP A 141 -8.19 -2.31 22.63
CA ASP A 141 -8.94 -2.13 23.89
C ASP A 141 -9.59 -3.44 24.34
N ASP A 142 -9.89 -4.32 23.38
CA ASP A 142 -10.36 -5.68 23.63
C ASP A 142 -9.20 -6.60 23.99
N GLN A 143 -9.26 -7.19 25.19
CA GLN A 143 -8.17 -8.01 25.73
C GLN A 143 -7.91 -9.27 24.89
N ASP A 144 -8.94 -9.87 24.30
CA ASP A 144 -8.80 -11.06 23.46
C ASP A 144 -8.07 -10.72 22.16
N THR A 145 -8.42 -9.59 21.54
CA THR A 145 -7.73 -9.04 20.37
C THR A 145 -6.27 -8.73 20.69
N LEU A 146 -5.99 -8.05 21.81
CA LEU A 146 -4.62 -7.73 22.23
C LEU A 146 -3.79 -9.00 22.46
N GLN A 147 -4.35 -10.02 23.09
CA GLN A 147 -3.66 -11.30 23.30
C GLN A 147 -3.37 -12.02 21.98
N ALA A 148 -4.34 -12.08 21.06
CA ALA A 148 -4.17 -12.71 19.75
C ALA A 148 -3.09 -12.01 18.91
N VAL A 149 -3.06 -10.68 18.92
CA VAL A 149 -2.04 -9.88 18.23
C VAL A 149 -0.67 -10.09 18.88
N ASN A 150 -0.54 -10.02 20.20
CA ASN A 150 0.75 -10.26 20.87
C ASN A 150 1.29 -11.68 20.64
N ALA A 151 0.43 -12.70 20.68
CA ALA A 151 0.84 -14.07 20.35
C ALA A 151 1.33 -14.19 18.90
N SER A 152 0.71 -13.47 17.97
CA SER A 152 1.14 -13.41 16.56
C SER A 152 2.51 -12.72 16.44
N VAL A 153 2.72 -11.61 17.16
CA VAL A 153 4.01 -10.92 17.22
C VAL A 153 5.11 -11.85 17.77
N GLU A 154 4.89 -12.52 18.90
CA GLU A 154 5.88 -13.41 19.50
C GLU A 154 6.26 -14.56 18.55
N LYS A 155 5.26 -15.19 17.93
CA LYS A 155 5.47 -16.27 16.95
C LYS A 155 6.28 -15.76 15.75
N LEU A 156 5.83 -14.71 15.08
CA LEU A 156 6.51 -14.16 13.89
C LEU A 156 7.91 -13.66 14.22
N HIS A 157 8.09 -13.00 15.36
CA HIS A 157 9.40 -12.56 15.79
C HIS A 157 10.38 -13.73 15.97
N SER A 158 9.91 -14.82 16.58
CA SER A 158 10.72 -16.04 16.74
C SER A 158 11.09 -16.69 15.40
N GLU A 159 10.21 -16.63 14.39
CA GLU A 159 10.51 -17.13 13.04
C GLU A 159 11.48 -16.21 12.31
N LEU A 160 11.30 -14.89 12.42
CA LEU A 160 12.19 -13.90 11.82
C LEU A 160 13.62 -14.02 12.33
N HIS A 161 13.83 -14.30 13.61
CA HIS A 161 15.16 -14.55 14.19
C HIS A 161 15.86 -15.79 13.62
N LYS A 162 15.13 -16.72 12.99
CA LYS A 162 15.71 -17.89 12.31
C LYS A 162 16.10 -17.59 10.87
N CYS A 163 15.55 -16.53 10.28
CA CYS A 163 15.80 -16.17 8.89
C CYS A 163 17.13 -15.42 8.74
N GLN A 164 17.84 -15.71 7.66
CA GLN A 164 19.02 -14.96 7.24
C GLN A 164 18.63 -13.97 6.13
N ASN A 165 19.37 -12.86 6.02
CA ASN A 165 19.19 -11.85 4.96
C ASN A 165 17.84 -11.09 4.99
N LEU A 166 17.30 -10.83 6.18
CA LEU A 166 16.14 -9.94 6.31
C LEU A 166 16.54 -8.46 6.04
N PRO A 167 15.66 -7.67 5.41
CA PRO A 167 15.84 -6.23 5.29
C PRO A 167 16.00 -5.56 6.66
N SER A 168 16.84 -4.54 6.75
CA SER A 168 17.08 -3.79 8.00
C SER A 168 15.92 -2.86 8.39
N ASP A 169 14.99 -2.61 7.48
CA ASP A 169 13.85 -1.71 7.63
C ASP A 169 12.52 -2.47 7.70
N LEU A 170 12.55 -3.68 8.24
CA LEU A 170 11.43 -4.61 8.22
C LEU A 170 10.20 -4.06 8.98
N GLU A 171 9.06 -4.06 8.29
CA GLU A 171 7.76 -3.88 8.91
C GLU A 171 6.90 -5.14 8.70
N VAL A 172 5.98 -5.37 9.64
CA VAL A 172 5.06 -6.50 9.65
C VAL A 172 3.65 -5.96 9.86
N GLY A 173 2.78 -6.15 8.88
CA GLY A 173 1.36 -5.87 9.01
C GLY A 173 0.65 -7.06 9.65
N LEU A 174 -0.21 -6.80 10.64
CA LEU A 174 -1.00 -7.82 11.35
C LEU A 174 -2.49 -7.51 11.27
N HIS A 175 -3.27 -8.55 10.99
CA HIS A 175 -4.73 -8.47 10.92
C HIS A 175 -5.38 -9.75 11.47
N LEU A 176 -6.66 -9.63 11.85
CA LEU A 176 -7.49 -10.75 12.32
C LEU A 176 -8.74 -10.83 11.45
N CYS A 177 -8.86 -11.87 10.64
CA CYS A 177 -10.02 -12.08 9.78
C CYS A 177 -11.07 -12.95 10.48
N LYS A 178 -12.33 -12.53 10.46
CA LYS A 178 -13.47 -13.29 11.01
C LYS A 178 -14.33 -13.85 9.88
N ASP A 179 -13.79 -14.82 9.14
CA ASP A 179 -14.52 -15.49 8.07
C ASP A 179 -15.25 -16.73 8.60
N GLY A 180 -16.38 -16.51 9.28
CA GLY A 180 -17.33 -17.56 9.66
C GLY A 180 -17.37 -17.93 11.16
N PRO A 181 -18.08 -19.02 11.52
CA PRO A 181 -18.19 -19.48 12.89
C PRO A 181 -16.90 -20.16 13.33
N GLY A 182 -16.02 -19.43 14.01
CA GLY A 182 -14.75 -19.94 14.53
C GLY A 182 -13.90 -18.85 15.17
N GLU A 183 -12.72 -19.26 15.64
CA GLU A 183 -11.69 -18.30 16.08
C GLU A 183 -11.23 -17.46 14.89
N PRO A 184 -10.96 -16.15 15.10
CA PRO A 184 -10.46 -15.29 14.04
C PRO A 184 -9.14 -15.82 13.49
N GLU A 185 -9.04 -15.86 12.17
CA GLU A 185 -7.82 -16.23 11.48
C GLU A 185 -6.79 -15.10 11.61
N ARG A 186 -5.60 -15.44 12.10
CA ARG A 186 -4.48 -14.50 12.22
C ARG A 186 -3.81 -14.37 10.87
N GLN A 187 -3.58 -13.15 10.41
CA GLN A 187 -2.99 -12.88 9.11
C GLN A 187 -1.81 -11.92 9.21
N TYR A 188 -0.83 -12.09 8.32
CA TYR A 188 0.37 -11.27 8.27
C TYR A 188 0.89 -11.02 6.86
N TYR A 189 1.73 -9.99 6.73
CA TYR A 189 2.62 -9.78 5.59
C TYR A 189 3.84 -8.98 6.06
N LEU A 190 4.95 -9.06 5.31
CA LEU A 190 6.18 -8.30 5.58
C LEU A 190 6.38 -7.23 4.54
N VAL A 191 7.08 -6.16 4.94
CA VAL A 191 7.32 -4.98 4.11
C VAL A 191 8.76 -4.53 4.23
N SER A 192 9.33 -4.08 3.13
CA SER A 192 10.57 -3.31 3.10
C SER A 192 10.37 -2.02 2.32
N ALA A 193 10.57 -0.89 3.00
CA ALA A 193 10.49 0.45 2.42
C ALA A 193 11.66 0.74 1.45
N GLN A 194 12.86 0.21 1.72
CA GLN A 194 14.05 0.32 0.87
C GLN A 194 13.79 -0.25 -0.52
N THR A 195 13.10 -1.39 -0.59
CA THR A 195 12.77 -2.06 -1.86
C THR A 195 11.38 -1.72 -2.38
N ARG A 196 10.58 -0.95 -1.60
CA ARG A 196 9.16 -0.66 -1.85
C ARG A 196 8.38 -1.93 -2.18
N SER A 197 8.55 -2.97 -1.37
CA SER A 197 8.03 -4.31 -1.64
C SER A 197 7.35 -4.95 -0.43
N VAL A 198 6.48 -5.92 -0.73
CA VAL A 198 5.78 -6.79 0.21
C VAL A 198 6.19 -8.24 -0.06
N PHE A 199 6.38 -9.02 0.99
CA PHE A 199 6.80 -10.42 0.90
C PHE A 199 6.33 -11.24 2.11
N TRP A 200 6.58 -12.55 2.08
CA TRP A 200 6.12 -13.52 3.08
C TRP A 200 7.27 -14.45 3.53
N LEU A 201 7.11 -15.08 4.69
CA LEU A 201 8.07 -16.08 5.18
C LEU A 201 7.92 -17.42 4.47
N GLU A 202 6.72 -17.71 4.00
CA GLU A 202 6.39 -18.93 3.26
C GLU A 202 6.13 -18.65 1.78
N GLU A 203 6.20 -19.70 0.96
CA GLU A 203 5.81 -19.63 -0.45
C GLU A 203 4.29 -19.38 -0.53
N VAL A 204 3.90 -18.41 -1.36
CA VAL A 204 2.50 -18.03 -1.55
C VAL A 204 2.10 -18.18 -3.02
N ASP A 205 0.82 -18.44 -3.25
CA ASP A 205 0.26 -18.48 -4.60
C ASP A 205 0.35 -17.08 -5.26
N VAL A 206 0.80 -17.03 -6.51
CA VAL A 206 0.90 -15.77 -7.27
C VAL A 206 -0.44 -15.02 -7.40
N ASN A 207 -1.56 -15.75 -7.33
CA ASN A 207 -2.91 -15.19 -7.32
C ASN A 207 -3.17 -14.29 -6.13
N LEU A 208 -2.40 -14.43 -5.05
CA LEU A 208 -2.48 -13.56 -3.89
C LEU A 208 -2.23 -12.09 -4.27
N VAL A 209 -1.41 -11.83 -5.29
CA VAL A 209 -1.07 -10.47 -5.75
C VAL A 209 -1.40 -10.19 -7.21
N SER A 210 -1.71 -11.20 -8.01
CA SER A 210 -1.98 -11.01 -9.45
C SER A 210 -3.42 -10.61 -9.77
N CYS A 211 -4.30 -10.57 -8.77
CA CYS A 211 -5.73 -10.29 -8.94
C CYS A 211 -6.40 -11.20 -10.00
N GLY A 212 -5.94 -12.45 -10.10
CA GLY A 212 -6.45 -13.43 -11.06
C GLY A 212 -5.91 -13.29 -12.49
N VAL A 213 -4.96 -12.39 -12.73
CA VAL A 213 -4.30 -12.26 -14.05
C VAL A 213 -3.32 -13.41 -14.24
N GLN A 214 -3.59 -14.26 -15.23
CA GLN A 214 -2.77 -15.41 -15.61
C GLN A 214 -2.78 -15.62 -17.14
N PRO A 215 -1.74 -16.27 -17.72
CA PRO A 215 -0.55 -16.80 -17.05
C PRO A 215 0.53 -15.74 -16.78
N ILE A 216 1.32 -15.94 -15.73
CA ILE A 216 2.48 -15.10 -15.40
C ILE A 216 3.75 -15.86 -15.80
N PRO A 217 4.41 -15.50 -16.91
CA PRO A 217 5.55 -16.27 -17.40
C PRO A 217 6.83 -16.06 -16.57
N SER A 218 6.89 -15.04 -15.71
CA SER A 218 8.03 -14.74 -14.84
C SER A 218 7.62 -13.87 -13.65
N LEU A 219 8.25 -14.08 -12.49
CA LEU A 219 8.06 -13.26 -11.29
C LEU A 219 8.37 -11.77 -11.53
N PHE A 220 9.19 -11.45 -12.52
CA PHE A 220 9.50 -10.06 -12.87
C PHE A 220 8.23 -9.24 -13.21
N TYR A 221 7.21 -9.88 -13.80
CA TYR A 221 5.95 -9.21 -14.13
C TYR A 221 5.11 -8.87 -12.89
N LEU A 222 5.39 -9.48 -11.74
CA LEU A 222 4.73 -9.17 -10.47
C LEU A 222 5.34 -7.97 -9.74
N LYS A 223 6.46 -7.42 -10.24
CA LYS A 223 7.16 -6.31 -9.59
C LYS A 223 6.24 -5.13 -9.28
N GLU A 224 5.43 -4.71 -10.26
CA GLU A 224 4.53 -3.57 -10.08
C GLU A 224 3.32 -3.92 -9.21
N ALA A 225 2.83 -5.17 -9.26
CA ALA A 225 1.77 -5.64 -8.35
C ALA A 225 2.24 -5.64 -6.88
N ILE A 226 3.45 -6.13 -6.61
CA ILE A 226 4.06 -6.10 -5.28
C ILE A 226 4.29 -4.66 -4.80
N ARG A 227 4.73 -3.77 -5.71
CA ARG A 227 4.88 -2.35 -5.38
C ARG A 227 3.55 -1.67 -5.08
N ALA A 228 2.48 -2.04 -5.77
CA ALA A 228 1.13 -1.55 -5.46
C ALA A 228 0.72 -1.96 -4.04
N GLN A 229 0.97 -3.22 -3.66
CA GLN A 229 0.73 -3.70 -2.29
C GLN A 229 1.55 -2.91 -1.26
N TYR A 230 2.80 -2.57 -1.55
CA TYR A 230 3.60 -1.69 -0.67
C TYR A 230 2.93 -0.33 -0.44
N TRP A 231 2.46 0.33 -1.50
CA TRP A 231 1.77 1.61 -1.35
C TRP A 231 0.47 1.48 -0.56
N GLN A 232 -0.24 0.36 -0.69
CA GLN A 232 -1.41 0.07 0.12
C GLN A 232 -1.08 -0.06 1.61
N HIS A 233 0.07 -0.66 1.95
CA HIS A 233 0.56 -0.68 3.33
C HIS A 233 0.85 0.73 3.86
N VAL A 234 1.50 1.58 3.05
CA VAL A 234 1.75 2.99 3.41
C VAL A 234 0.44 3.75 3.63
N THR A 235 -0.59 3.48 2.81
CA THR A 235 -1.92 4.03 3.02
C THR A 235 -2.54 3.56 4.32
N LEU A 236 -2.44 2.27 4.66
CA LEU A 236 -2.99 1.74 5.91
C LEU A 236 -2.31 2.33 7.15
N PHE A 237 -0.98 2.45 7.09
CA PHE A 237 -0.15 2.85 8.21
C PHE A 237 0.80 3.98 7.79
N PRO A 238 0.30 5.23 7.68
CA PRO A 238 1.07 6.36 7.15
C PRO A 238 2.19 6.88 8.09
N HIS A 239 2.65 6.06 9.04
CA HIS A 239 3.83 6.28 9.86
C HIS A 239 5.10 6.01 9.05
N GLY A 240 5.48 6.95 8.19
CA GLY A 240 6.48 6.69 7.17
C GLY A 240 7.40 7.86 6.88
N PRO A 241 8.46 7.61 6.10
CA PRO A 241 9.52 8.57 5.83
C PRO A 241 8.95 9.89 5.35
N SER A 242 9.67 10.95 5.72
CA SER A 242 9.44 12.28 5.17
C SER A 242 9.25 12.21 3.67
N VAL A 243 8.22 12.90 3.17
CA VAL A 243 8.01 13.02 1.73
C VAL A 243 9.27 13.64 1.12
N THR A 244 10.03 12.84 0.39
CA THR A 244 11.29 13.25 -0.22
C THR A 244 11.02 13.98 -1.53
N GLU A 245 11.93 14.86 -1.93
CA GLU A 245 11.86 15.50 -3.25
C GLU A 245 11.89 14.47 -4.38
N GLU A 246 12.69 13.41 -4.20
CA GLU A 246 12.76 12.28 -5.12
C GLU A 246 11.39 11.62 -5.31
N LEU A 247 10.66 11.33 -4.22
CA LEU A 247 9.34 10.72 -4.31
C LEU A 247 8.32 11.63 -5.00
N VAL A 248 8.34 12.94 -4.70
CA VAL A 248 7.46 13.91 -5.36
C VAL A 248 7.76 13.98 -6.86
N ASN A 249 9.04 13.97 -7.23
CA ASN A 249 9.47 13.97 -8.63
C ASN A 249 9.07 12.68 -9.35
N ASP A 250 9.26 11.51 -8.73
CA ASP A 250 8.83 10.20 -9.26
C ASP A 250 7.32 10.21 -9.58
N VAL A 251 6.50 10.70 -8.66
CA VAL A 251 5.04 10.78 -8.84
C VAL A 251 4.68 11.75 -9.96
N ASN A 252 5.26 12.95 -9.98
CA ASN A 252 5.00 13.94 -11.02
C ASN A 252 5.40 13.41 -12.41
N GLN A 253 6.56 12.76 -12.54
CA GLN A 253 7.00 12.16 -13.80
C GLN A 253 6.08 11.03 -14.25
N THR A 254 5.59 10.21 -13.31
CA THR A 254 4.62 9.15 -13.60
C THR A 254 3.32 9.75 -14.13
N LEU A 255 2.78 10.75 -13.45
CA LEU A 255 1.54 11.42 -13.86
C LEU A 255 1.69 12.15 -15.21
N ASP A 256 2.81 12.83 -15.46
CA ASP A 256 3.09 13.47 -16.75
C ASP A 256 3.16 12.44 -17.88
N THR A 257 3.76 11.27 -17.64
CA THR A 257 3.82 10.16 -18.61
C THR A 257 2.44 9.60 -18.90
N LEU A 258 1.63 9.36 -17.86
CA LEU A 258 0.24 8.90 -18.01
C LEU A 258 -0.62 9.93 -18.74
N ALA A 259 -0.43 11.22 -18.46
CA ALA A 259 -1.18 12.30 -19.13
C ALA A 259 -0.83 12.38 -20.61
N PHE A 260 0.46 12.22 -20.94
CA PHE A 260 0.90 12.16 -22.33
C PHE A 260 0.30 10.93 -23.05
N ASP A 261 0.33 9.75 -22.43
CA ASP A 261 -0.28 8.54 -23.00
C ASP A 261 -1.79 8.71 -23.20
N ALA A 262 -2.52 9.21 -22.19
CA ALA A 262 -3.97 9.45 -22.28
C ALA A 262 -4.35 10.46 -23.37
N ALA A 263 -3.51 11.47 -23.62
CA ALA A 263 -3.76 12.48 -24.64
C ALA A 263 -3.40 12.01 -26.06
N THR A 264 -2.46 11.08 -26.22
CA THR A 264 -1.87 10.75 -27.52
C THR A 264 -2.17 9.33 -28.00
N SER A 265 -2.57 8.43 -27.11
CA SER A 265 -2.81 7.02 -27.42
C SER A 265 -4.30 6.69 -27.45
N ASN A 266 -4.75 6.07 -28.54
CA ASN A 266 -6.12 5.53 -28.65
C ASN A 266 -6.34 4.30 -27.74
N THR A 267 -5.25 3.67 -27.31
CA THR A 267 -5.24 2.51 -26.41
C THR A 267 -4.38 2.85 -25.20
N SER A 268 -4.68 3.98 -24.57
CA SER A 268 -3.99 4.41 -23.36
C SER A 268 -4.08 3.33 -22.28
N THR A 269 -2.97 3.16 -21.57
CA THR A 269 -2.86 2.29 -20.39
C THR A 269 -3.06 3.06 -19.08
N SER A 270 -3.41 4.34 -19.18
CA SER A 270 -3.73 5.16 -18.02
C SER A 270 -5.04 4.73 -17.36
N PRO A 271 -5.08 4.59 -16.02
CA PRO A 271 -6.31 4.32 -15.28
C PRO A 271 -7.22 5.55 -15.16
N TYR A 272 -6.70 6.75 -15.50
CA TYR A 272 -7.41 8.03 -15.41
C TYR A 272 -7.44 8.72 -16.77
N ASP A 273 -8.48 9.53 -17.00
CA ASP A 273 -8.52 10.40 -18.18
C ASP A 273 -7.56 11.59 -18.05
N PHE A 274 -7.35 12.29 -19.16
CA PHE A 274 -6.44 13.43 -19.20
C PHE A 274 -6.82 14.54 -18.21
N ASP A 275 -8.12 14.83 -18.05
CA ASP A 275 -8.60 15.91 -17.19
C ASP A 275 -8.34 15.61 -15.71
N ASP A 276 -8.55 14.37 -15.29
CA ASP A 276 -8.25 13.90 -13.93
C ASP A 276 -6.75 13.89 -13.66
N LEU A 277 -5.93 13.48 -14.63
CA LEU A 277 -4.47 13.55 -14.50
C LEU A 277 -3.96 14.99 -14.36
N GLN A 278 -4.54 15.95 -15.08
CA GLN A 278 -4.22 17.37 -14.92
C GLN A 278 -4.57 17.87 -13.50
N LYS A 279 -5.71 17.44 -12.94
CA LYS A 279 -6.08 17.77 -11.55
C LYS A 279 -5.09 17.16 -10.56
N LEU A 280 -4.73 15.88 -10.73
CA LEU A 280 -3.76 15.21 -9.87
C LEU A 280 -2.39 15.91 -9.91
N LEU A 281 -1.88 16.23 -11.10
CA LEU A 281 -0.64 17.00 -11.29
C LEU A 281 -0.67 18.35 -10.58
N SER A 282 -1.81 19.04 -10.62
CA SER A 282 -1.96 20.32 -9.92
C SER A 282 -1.81 20.18 -8.40
N VAL A 283 -2.29 19.07 -7.83
CA VAL A 283 -2.17 18.79 -6.40
C VAL A 283 -0.75 18.37 -6.05
N THR A 284 -0.16 17.44 -6.81
CA THR A 284 1.15 16.86 -6.48
C THR A 284 2.30 17.84 -6.65
N ARG A 285 2.23 18.75 -7.63
CA ARG A 285 3.25 19.81 -7.82
C ARG A 285 3.29 20.83 -6.67
N ASN A 286 2.23 20.92 -5.87
CA ASN A 286 2.17 21.77 -4.69
C ASN A 286 2.68 21.10 -3.42
N ILE A 287 2.99 19.79 -3.47
CA ILE A 287 3.53 19.07 -2.32
C ILE A 287 4.95 19.57 -2.06
N ARG A 288 5.16 20.10 -0.85
CA ARG A 288 6.49 20.49 -0.40
C ARG A 288 7.16 19.28 0.22
N ALA A 289 8.27 18.86 -0.36
CA ALA A 289 9.14 17.91 0.28
C ALA A 289 9.69 18.49 1.59
N GLY A 290 9.86 17.63 2.58
CA GLY A 290 10.37 18.05 3.87
C GLY A 290 10.19 16.97 4.90
N SER A 291 11.02 17.03 5.95
CA SER A 291 10.75 16.32 7.20
C SER A 291 9.42 16.80 7.75
N GLY A 292 8.34 16.12 7.36
CA GLY A 292 7.15 16.00 8.17
C GLY A 292 7.56 15.36 9.48
N ALA A 293 8.21 16.13 10.35
CA ALA A 293 8.35 15.82 11.75
C ALA A 293 6.95 15.96 12.34
N TYR A 294 6.11 14.95 12.13
CA TYR A 294 5.47 14.38 13.30
C TYR A 294 6.62 13.77 14.10
N SER A 295 7.32 14.63 14.84
CA SER A 295 8.21 14.21 15.90
C SER A 295 7.30 13.53 16.90
N ILE A 296 7.06 12.23 16.73
CA ILE A 296 6.56 11.40 17.80
C ILE A 296 7.64 11.54 18.88
N PRO A 297 7.33 12.14 20.04
CA PRO A 297 8.30 12.20 21.11
C PRO A 297 8.60 10.76 21.49
N VAL A 298 9.76 10.25 21.08
CA VAL A 298 10.34 9.05 21.66
C VAL A 298 10.60 9.43 23.11
N ARG A 299 9.65 9.12 23.99
CA ARG A 299 9.86 9.24 25.44
C ARG A 299 10.99 8.26 25.77
N ARG A 300 12.22 8.77 25.84
CA ARG A 300 13.33 8.05 26.43
C ARG A 300 12.91 7.71 27.85
N PHE A 301 12.76 6.41 28.12
CA PHE A 301 12.65 5.90 29.47
C PHE A 301 13.91 6.31 30.23
N THR A 302 13.80 7.29 31.12
CA THR A 302 14.78 7.50 32.18
C THR A 302 14.41 6.56 33.31
N PRO A 303 15.28 5.61 33.71
CA PRO A 303 15.01 4.81 34.91
C PRO A 303 14.93 5.74 36.11
N SER A 304 13.82 5.70 36.85
CA SER A 304 13.70 6.37 38.14
C SER A 304 14.80 5.85 39.07
N GLN A 305 15.66 6.74 39.55
CA GLN A 305 16.61 6.38 40.61
C GLN A 305 15.85 5.96 41.87
N PRO A 306 16.29 4.89 42.57
CA PRO A 306 15.70 4.50 43.83
C PRO A 306 15.99 5.59 44.87
N GLY A 307 14.93 6.14 45.44
CA GLY A 307 15.00 7.12 46.52
C GLY A 307 15.75 6.55 47.71
N SER A 308 16.78 7.27 48.14
CA SER A 308 17.45 7.11 49.42
C SER A 308 16.44 7.33 50.55
N ALA A 309 16.09 6.26 51.26
CA ALA A 309 15.41 6.37 52.54
C ALA A 309 16.37 7.01 53.56
N SER A 310 15.85 8.04 54.26
CA SER A 310 16.45 8.59 55.47
C SER A 310 16.29 7.66 56.65
#